data_AF-A0A928A3M2-F1
#
_entry.id   AF-A0A928A3M2-F1
#
_cell.length_a   1.000
_cell.length_b   1.000
_cell.length_c   1.000
_cell.angle_alpha   90.00
_cell.angle_beta   90.00
_cell.angle_gamma   90.00
#
_symmetry.space_group_name_H-M   'P 1'
#
loop_
_entity.id
_entity.type
_entity.pdbx_description
1 polymer ?
#
loop_
_entity_poly.entity_id
_entity_poly.type
_entity_poly.pdbx_seq_one_letter_code
_entity_poly.pdbx_strand_id
1 'polypeptide(L)'
;MEDVFREDYPEISLKKILKERKLYSEKGLEYPHVTLSKDGIYDKGERYNRDFLVKSEDKQYKITKLNDLCYNPANLKFGVICLNEYGSAIFSPIYVTFEINTTVNPKYIKYYTTRNNFINAVRKYEQGTVYERMAVSPEDFLKFNIKLPSLDIQNKIVNNIELIDKKILCETQKLDKLSELKKGLMQDMFV
;
A
#
# COMPACT_ATOMS: atom_id res chain seq x y z
N MET A 1 -22.28 -17.89 -2.23
CA MET A 1 -21.59 -16.92 -1.33
C MET A 1 -21.11 -17.57 -0.03
N GLU A 2 -21.72 -18.68 0.40
CA GLU A 2 -21.42 -19.36 1.68
C GLU A 2 -20.00 -19.96 1.78
N ASP A 3 -19.37 -20.38 0.68
CA ASP A 3 -18.03 -21.02 0.74
C ASP A 3 -16.84 -20.07 0.93
N VAL A 4 -17.05 -18.74 0.84
CA VAL A 4 -15.96 -17.74 0.91
C VAL A 4 -15.62 -17.35 2.35
N PHE A 5 -16.42 -17.75 3.34
CA PHE A 5 -16.24 -17.35 4.74
C PHE A 5 -16.00 -18.54 5.68
N ARG A 6 -15.52 -19.67 5.16
CA ARG A 6 -15.08 -20.79 6.01
C ARG A 6 -13.92 -20.31 6.90
N GLU A 7 -14.04 -20.48 8.21
CA GLU A 7 -13.17 -19.82 9.20
C GLU A 7 -11.76 -20.41 9.33
N ASP A 8 -11.46 -21.54 8.67
CA ASP A 8 -10.21 -22.29 8.88
C ASP A 8 -9.35 -22.41 7.61
N TYR A 9 -8.85 -21.26 7.15
CA TYR A 9 -7.81 -21.24 6.11
C TYR A 9 -6.44 -21.53 6.73
N PRO A 10 -5.55 -22.26 6.01
CA PRO A 10 -4.24 -22.59 6.51
C PRO A 10 -3.43 -21.32 6.79
N GLU A 11 -2.68 -21.35 7.88
CA GLU A 11 -1.72 -20.29 8.19
C GLU A 11 -0.41 -20.50 7.44
N ILE A 12 0.10 -19.41 6.88
CA ILE A 12 1.40 -19.37 6.23
C ILE A 12 2.21 -18.18 6.74
N SER A 13 3.50 -18.40 6.95
CA SER A 13 4.44 -17.32 7.23
C SER A 13 4.60 -16.41 6.01
N LEU A 14 4.57 -15.10 6.23
CA LEU A 14 4.84 -14.10 5.21
C LEU A 14 6.19 -14.32 4.51
N LYS A 15 7.20 -14.80 5.24
CA LYS A 15 8.51 -15.18 4.67
C LYS A 15 8.43 -16.19 3.52
N LYS A 16 7.39 -17.03 3.45
CA LYS A 16 7.23 -18.01 2.37
C LYS A 16 6.68 -17.39 1.07
N ILE A 17 6.01 -16.25 1.17
CA ILE A 17 5.31 -15.61 0.05
C ILE A 17 5.81 -14.20 -0.28
N LEU A 18 6.65 -13.62 0.58
CA LEU A 18 7.27 -12.31 0.41
C LEU A 18 8.80 -12.46 0.39
N LYS A 19 9.45 -11.80 -0.57
CA LYS A 19 10.91 -11.71 -0.66
C LYS A 19 11.34 -10.25 -0.72
N GLU A 20 12.22 -9.83 0.18
CA GLU A 20 12.67 -8.43 0.20
C GLU A 20 13.43 -8.06 -1.08
N ARG A 21 13.05 -6.94 -1.70
CA ARG A 21 13.76 -6.33 -2.81
C ARG A 21 14.86 -5.43 -2.26
N LYS A 22 16.11 -5.84 -2.46
CA LYS A 22 17.32 -5.07 -2.14
C LYS A 22 18.01 -4.57 -3.41
N LEU A 23 17.23 -4.00 -4.32
CA LEU A 23 17.72 -3.37 -5.55
C LEU A 23 17.61 -1.86 -5.44
N TYR A 24 18.63 -1.18 -5.96
CA TYR A 24 18.74 0.26 -5.91
C TYR A 24 19.18 0.78 -7.27
N SER A 25 18.77 2.01 -7.57
CA SER A 25 19.23 2.76 -8.74
C SER A 25 19.39 4.23 -8.35
N GLU A 26 20.29 4.91 -9.05
CA GLU A 26 20.42 6.36 -8.94
C GLU A 26 19.23 7.05 -9.60
N LYS A 27 19.09 8.35 -9.33
CA LYS A 27 18.09 9.14 -10.02
C LYS A 27 18.52 9.33 -11.47
N GLY A 28 17.69 8.88 -12.41
CA GLY A 28 17.95 9.01 -13.85
C GLY A 28 16.66 8.97 -14.66
N LEU A 29 16.77 8.74 -15.97
CA LEU A 29 15.61 8.63 -16.88
C LEU A 29 14.96 7.24 -16.88
N GLU A 30 15.60 6.23 -16.26
CA GLU A 30 15.11 4.84 -16.27
C GLU A 30 13.88 4.63 -15.39
N TYR A 31 13.84 5.28 -14.21
CA TYR A 31 12.76 5.13 -13.24
C TYR A 31 12.23 6.48 -12.77
N PRO A 32 10.89 6.68 -12.76
CA PRO A 32 10.30 7.86 -12.13
C PRO A 32 10.55 7.86 -10.62
N HIS A 33 10.75 9.06 -10.07
CA HIS A 33 10.96 9.26 -8.64
C HIS A 33 9.62 9.54 -7.95
N VAL A 34 9.15 8.55 -7.20
CA VAL A 34 7.84 8.53 -6.55
C VAL A 34 7.97 8.61 -5.04
N THR A 35 6.84 8.75 -4.36
CA THR A 35 6.74 8.65 -2.90
C THR A 35 5.67 7.64 -2.49
N LEU A 36 5.81 7.11 -1.28
CA LEU A 36 4.91 6.14 -0.68
C LEU A 36 4.00 6.83 0.35
N SER A 37 2.72 6.47 0.35
CA SER A 37 1.75 6.90 1.36
C SER A 37 0.81 5.74 1.74
N LYS A 38 -0.14 6.01 2.64
CA LYS A 38 -1.25 5.09 2.95
C LYS A 38 -2.17 4.85 1.73
N ASP A 39 -2.28 5.82 0.83
CA ASP A 39 -3.23 5.81 -0.28
C ASP A 39 -2.60 5.20 -1.56
N GLY A 40 -1.31 4.88 -1.53
CA GLY A 40 -0.59 4.32 -2.67
C GLY A 40 0.75 5.00 -2.94
N ILE A 41 1.28 4.70 -4.13
CA ILE A 41 2.49 5.29 -4.69
C ILE A 41 2.10 6.31 -5.75
N TYR A 42 2.67 7.50 -5.67
CA TYR A 42 2.39 8.60 -6.59
C TYR A 42 3.65 9.44 -6.85
N ASP A 43 3.61 10.21 -7.94
CA ASP A 43 4.69 11.12 -8.31
C ASP A 43 5.01 12.10 -7.18
N LYS A 44 6.29 12.32 -6.96
CA LYS A 44 6.74 13.24 -5.93
C LYS A 44 6.40 14.67 -6.35
N GLY A 45 5.28 15.19 -5.84
CA GLY A 45 4.87 16.57 -6.10
C GLY A 45 5.91 17.60 -5.64
N GLU A 46 5.85 18.82 -6.18
CA GLU A 46 6.85 19.88 -5.97
C GLU A 46 7.13 20.17 -4.49
N ARG A 47 6.11 20.05 -3.63
CA ARG A 47 6.21 20.25 -2.16
C ARG A 47 7.20 19.31 -1.47
N TYR A 48 7.48 18.14 -2.03
CA TYR A 48 8.43 17.16 -1.49
C TYR A 48 9.74 17.11 -2.28
N ASN A 49 9.87 17.89 -3.35
CA ASN A 49 11.08 17.96 -4.15
C ASN A 49 12.18 18.70 -3.37
N ARG A 50 12.92 17.93 -2.57
CA ARG A 50 14.12 18.36 -1.84
C ARG A 50 15.39 17.99 -2.58
N ASP A 51 15.33 17.83 -3.90
CA ASP A 51 16.48 17.37 -4.68
C ASP A 51 17.64 18.38 -4.58
N PHE A 52 17.34 19.67 -4.34
CA PHE A 52 18.33 20.71 -4.02
C PHE A 52 19.11 20.48 -2.70
N LEU A 53 18.64 19.61 -1.80
CA LEU A 53 19.34 19.24 -0.56
C LEU A 53 20.23 18.01 -0.73
N VAL A 54 20.14 17.31 -1.88
CA VAL A 54 20.94 16.13 -2.15
C VAL A 54 22.32 16.58 -2.64
N LYS A 55 23.33 16.45 -1.77
CA LYS A 55 24.71 16.88 -2.04
C LYS A 55 25.53 15.90 -2.89
N SER A 56 25.00 14.72 -3.18
CA SER A 56 25.71 13.63 -3.87
C SER A 56 24.89 13.16 -5.08
N GLU A 57 25.45 13.25 -6.27
CA GLU A 57 24.83 12.77 -7.51
C GLU A 57 24.62 11.24 -7.47
N ASP A 58 25.49 10.50 -6.77
CA ASP A 58 25.48 9.02 -6.68
C ASP A 58 24.46 8.45 -5.66
N LYS A 59 23.43 9.22 -5.31
CA LYS A 59 22.48 8.78 -4.27
C LYS A 59 21.63 7.62 -4.78
N GLN A 60 21.75 6.49 -4.11
CA GLN A 60 20.97 5.28 -4.37
C GLN A 60 19.55 5.37 -3.78
N TYR A 61 18.55 5.11 -4.61
CA TYR A 61 17.14 5.03 -4.26
C TYR A 61 16.64 3.58 -4.40
N LYS A 62 15.67 3.18 -3.57
CA LYS A 62 15.13 1.83 -3.60
C LYS A 62 14.25 1.67 -4.84
N ILE A 63 14.49 0.61 -5.62
CA ILE A 63 13.62 0.23 -6.75
C ILE A 63 12.40 -0.52 -6.21
N THR A 64 11.23 -0.22 -6.76
CA THR A 64 9.98 -0.96 -6.60
C THR A 64 9.41 -1.31 -7.98
N LYS A 65 8.70 -2.43 -8.09
CA LYS A 65 8.05 -2.91 -9.30
C LYS A 65 6.56 -3.09 -9.08
N LEU A 66 5.81 -3.17 -10.18
CA LEU A 66 4.38 -3.46 -10.15
C LEU A 66 4.11 -4.71 -9.30
N ASN A 67 3.11 -4.63 -8.43
CA ASN A 67 2.72 -5.65 -7.45
C ASN A 67 3.68 -5.89 -6.28
N ASP A 68 4.72 -5.09 -6.09
CA ASP A 68 5.49 -5.13 -4.84
C ASP A 68 4.66 -4.58 -3.68
N LEU A 69 4.77 -5.20 -2.50
CA LEU A 69 4.26 -4.65 -1.25
C LEU A 69 5.30 -3.68 -0.66
N CYS A 70 4.92 -2.43 -0.44
CA CYS A 70 5.82 -1.39 0.05
C CYS A 70 5.31 -0.84 1.37
N TYR A 71 6.18 -0.65 2.36
CA TYR A 71 5.81 0.05 3.60
C TYR A 71 6.93 0.94 4.11
N ASN A 72 6.55 1.95 4.88
CA ASN A 72 7.50 2.77 5.64
C ASN A 72 7.63 2.20 7.05
N PRO A 73 8.82 1.69 7.46
CA PRO A 73 9.00 1.08 8.76
C PRO A 73 8.57 1.94 9.95
N ALA A 74 8.88 3.23 9.94
CA ALA A 74 8.54 4.14 11.04
C ALA A 74 7.10 4.66 10.99
N ASN A 75 6.50 4.69 9.78
CA ASN A 75 5.13 5.18 9.58
C ASN A 75 4.11 4.05 9.40
N LEU A 76 4.49 2.78 9.64
CA LEU A 76 3.57 1.65 9.58
C LEU A 76 2.39 1.84 10.55
N LYS A 77 2.64 2.45 11.71
CA LYS A 77 1.62 2.88 12.68
C LYS A 77 0.55 3.83 12.16
N PHE A 78 0.84 4.55 11.08
CA PHE A 78 -0.10 5.44 10.39
C PHE A 78 -0.69 4.77 9.14
N GLY A 79 -0.49 3.46 8.97
CA GLY A 79 -0.98 2.70 7.82
C GLY A 79 -0.21 2.96 6.53
N VAL A 80 1.04 3.42 6.61
CA VAL A 80 1.87 3.63 5.40
C VAL A 80 2.43 2.29 4.92
N ILE A 81 1.54 1.51 4.32
CA ILE A 81 1.76 0.24 3.65
C ILE A 81 0.79 0.16 2.46
N CYS A 82 1.28 -0.19 1.27
CA CYS A 82 0.42 -0.33 0.09
C CYS A 82 1.00 -1.33 -0.90
N LEU A 83 0.15 -1.78 -1.83
CA LEU A 83 0.60 -2.46 -3.04
C LEU A 83 1.04 -1.41 -4.07
N ASN A 84 2.15 -1.67 -4.76
CA ASN A 84 2.57 -0.84 -5.88
C ASN A 84 1.70 -1.14 -7.11
N GLU A 85 0.79 -0.20 -7.41
CA GLU A 85 -0.06 -0.20 -8.61
C GLU A 85 0.43 0.82 -9.66
N TYR A 86 1.55 1.53 -9.38
CA TYR A 86 2.10 2.57 -10.24
C TYR A 86 2.93 1.97 -11.40
N GLY A 87 3.79 0.99 -11.12
CA GLY A 87 4.73 0.42 -12.09
C GLY A 87 6.15 0.33 -11.53
N SER A 88 7.15 0.28 -12.40
CA SER A 88 8.55 0.31 -11.96
C SER A 88 8.96 1.74 -11.62
N ALA A 89 9.49 1.97 -10.42
CA ALA A 89 9.83 3.30 -9.94
C ALA A 89 10.94 3.25 -8.87
N ILE A 90 11.48 4.42 -8.52
CA ILE A 90 12.41 4.59 -7.39
C ILE A 90 11.82 5.51 -6.32
N PHE A 91 12.10 5.20 -5.06
CA PHE A 91 11.71 6.04 -3.93
C PHE A 91 12.72 6.00 -2.79
N SER A 92 12.40 6.64 -1.66
CA SER A 92 13.27 6.72 -0.49
C SER A 92 13.85 5.35 -0.09
N PRO A 93 15.17 5.24 0.16
CA PRO A 93 15.80 3.97 0.50
C PRO A 93 15.34 3.38 1.84
N ILE A 94 14.67 4.18 2.68
CA ILE A 94 14.13 3.73 3.97
C ILE A 94 12.88 2.86 3.83
N TYR A 95 12.20 2.90 2.68
CA TYR A 95 11.01 2.08 2.48
C TYR A 95 11.43 0.64 2.25
N VAL A 96 10.74 -0.26 2.94
CA VAL A 96 10.89 -1.70 2.75
C VAL A 96 9.97 -2.11 1.62
N THR A 97 10.48 -2.97 0.74
CA THR A 97 9.80 -3.42 -0.47
C THR A 97 9.89 -4.94 -0.54
N PHE A 98 8.76 -5.60 -0.69
CA PHE A 98 8.68 -7.05 -0.86
C PHE A 98 8.10 -7.39 -2.22
N GLU A 99 8.82 -8.23 -2.96
CA GLU A 99 8.26 -8.96 -4.09
C GLU A 99 7.30 -10.03 -3.57
N ILE A 100 6.09 -10.04 -4.12
CA ILE A 100 5.06 -11.02 -3.78
C ILE A 100 5.20 -12.23 -4.72
N ASN A 101 5.23 -13.43 -4.16
CA ASN A 101 5.29 -14.68 -4.92
C ASN A 101 4.08 -14.81 -5.87
N THR A 102 4.32 -15.26 -7.10
CA THR A 102 3.28 -15.46 -8.13
C THR A 102 2.21 -16.50 -7.76
N THR A 103 2.42 -17.28 -6.69
CA THR A 103 1.45 -18.26 -6.18
C THR A 103 0.31 -17.64 -5.36
N VAL A 104 0.38 -16.33 -5.04
CA VAL A 104 -0.67 -15.62 -4.30
C VAL A 104 -1.18 -14.41 -5.06
N ASN A 105 -2.43 -14.03 -4.83
CA ASN A 105 -2.99 -12.82 -5.41
C ASN A 105 -2.41 -11.59 -4.67
N PRO A 106 -1.70 -10.67 -5.35
CA PRO A 106 -1.09 -9.50 -4.71
C PRO A 106 -2.11 -8.56 -4.07
N LYS A 107 -3.32 -8.44 -4.63
CA LYS A 107 -4.40 -7.64 -4.05
C LYS A 107 -4.99 -8.27 -2.80
N TYR A 108 -4.99 -9.60 -2.70
CA TYR A 108 -5.35 -10.26 -1.43
C TYR A 108 -4.36 -9.87 -0.33
N ILE A 109 -3.05 -9.88 -0.63
CA ILE A 109 -2.01 -9.44 0.31
C ILE A 109 -2.17 -7.95 0.66
N LYS A 110 -2.47 -7.09 -0.32
CA LYS A 110 -2.84 -5.67 -0.10
C LYS A 110 -3.93 -5.56 0.94
N TYR A 111 -5.10 -6.12 0.68
CA TYR A 111 -6.25 -6.01 1.57
C TYR A 111 -6.01 -6.67 2.93
N TYR A 112 -5.23 -7.73 3.01
CA TYR A 112 -4.91 -8.37 4.29
C TYR A 112 -3.99 -7.48 5.15
N THR A 113 -2.92 -6.96 4.55
CA THR A 113 -1.84 -6.25 5.26
C THR A 113 -2.18 -4.79 5.58
N THR A 114 -3.17 -4.20 4.92
CA THR A 114 -3.66 -2.85 5.23
C THR A 114 -4.71 -2.83 6.34
N ARG A 115 -5.16 -3.99 6.84
CA ARG A 115 -6.11 -4.05 7.96
C ARG A 115 -5.47 -3.54 9.26
N ASN A 116 -6.23 -2.73 10.00
CA ASN A 116 -5.83 -2.26 11.33
C ASN A 116 -5.42 -3.39 12.28
N ASN A 117 -6.13 -4.53 12.25
CA ASN A 117 -5.79 -5.68 13.10
C ASN A 117 -4.42 -6.27 12.74
N PHE A 118 -4.09 -6.36 11.45
CA PHE A 118 -2.79 -6.84 11.01
C PHE A 118 -1.70 -5.85 11.41
N ILE A 119 -1.89 -4.56 11.11
CA ILE A 119 -0.94 -3.50 11.45
C ILE A 119 -0.68 -3.51 12.96
N ASN A 120 -1.72 -3.49 13.80
CA ASN A 120 -1.58 -3.52 15.25
C ASN A 120 -0.88 -4.78 15.77
N ALA A 121 -1.09 -5.93 15.12
CA ALA A 121 -0.43 -7.17 15.50
C ALA A 121 1.08 -7.14 15.18
N VAL A 122 1.46 -6.62 14.01
CA VAL A 122 2.85 -6.48 13.58
C VAL A 122 3.58 -5.39 14.37
N ARG A 123 2.88 -4.33 14.77
CA ARG A 123 3.46 -3.24 15.56
C ARG A 123 3.94 -3.63 16.96
N LYS A 124 3.53 -4.79 17.47
CA LYS A 124 4.09 -5.34 18.72
C LYS A 124 5.61 -5.58 18.64
N TYR A 125 6.15 -5.63 17.44
CA TYR A 125 7.58 -5.77 17.17
C TYR A 125 8.27 -4.42 16.84
N GLU A 126 7.60 -3.28 17.01
CA GLU A 126 8.22 -1.96 16.83
C GLU A 126 9.43 -1.80 17.76
N GLN A 127 10.58 -1.43 17.20
CA GLN A 127 11.82 -1.17 17.93
C GLN A 127 12.18 0.31 17.86
N GLY A 128 12.71 0.86 18.95
CA GLY A 128 13.16 2.25 19.06
C GLY A 128 12.70 2.91 20.36
N THR A 129 13.42 3.95 20.80
CA THR A 129 13.12 4.67 22.05
C THR A 129 12.30 5.94 21.83
N VAL A 130 12.52 6.60 20.69
CA VAL A 130 11.75 7.79 20.28
C VAL A 130 10.52 7.30 19.51
N TYR A 131 9.32 7.57 20.04
CA TYR A 131 8.07 7.06 19.50
C TYR A 131 7.96 7.28 17.98
N GLU A 132 8.26 8.48 17.48
CA GLU A 132 8.22 8.87 16.07
C GLU A 132 9.15 8.04 15.17
N ARG A 133 10.19 7.44 15.74
CA ARG A 133 11.21 6.65 15.02
C ARG A 133 11.08 5.15 15.26
N MET A 134 10.15 4.73 16.12
CA MET A 134 9.87 3.32 16.32
C MET A 134 9.47 2.68 15.01
N ALA A 135 10.10 1.57 14.66
CA ALA A 135 9.95 0.96 13.35
C ALA A 135 9.86 -0.56 13.44
N VAL A 136 9.11 -1.16 12.50
CA VAL A 136 9.11 -2.61 12.31
C VAL A 136 10.11 -2.98 11.23
N SER A 137 11.11 -3.78 11.59
CA SER A 137 12.13 -4.29 10.67
C SER A 137 11.51 -5.21 9.61
N PRO A 138 12.11 -5.34 8.40
CA PRO A 138 11.66 -6.33 7.42
C PRO A 138 11.70 -7.75 8.00
N GLU A 139 12.71 -8.08 8.81
CA GLU A 139 12.85 -9.39 9.44
C GLU A 139 11.69 -9.69 10.40
N ASP A 140 11.25 -8.72 11.20
CA ASP A 140 10.12 -8.90 12.11
C ASP A 140 8.78 -8.95 11.37
N PHE A 141 8.63 -8.14 10.32
CA PHE A 141 7.43 -8.19 9.46
C PHE A 141 7.25 -9.58 8.86
N LEU A 142 8.32 -10.19 8.33
CA LEU A 142 8.28 -11.50 7.68
C LEU A 142 8.01 -12.67 8.64
N LYS A 143 8.18 -12.49 9.96
CA LYS A 143 7.83 -13.51 10.96
C LYS A 143 6.33 -13.72 11.13
N PHE A 144 5.51 -12.76 10.68
CA PHE A 144 4.06 -12.84 10.87
C PHE A 144 3.43 -13.94 10.00
N ASN A 145 2.41 -14.61 10.54
CA ASN A 145 1.61 -15.59 9.82
C ASN A 145 0.29 -14.97 9.38
N ILE A 146 -0.19 -15.35 8.20
CA ILE A 146 -1.49 -14.96 7.69
C ILE A 146 -2.31 -16.18 7.32
N LYS A 147 -3.63 -16.06 7.44
CA LYS A 147 -4.58 -17.00 6.84
C LYS A 147 -4.55 -16.84 5.33
N LEU A 148 -4.15 -17.89 4.61
CA LEU A 148 -4.02 -17.88 3.15
C LEU A 148 -4.94 -18.94 2.53
N PRO A 149 -6.12 -18.56 2.04
CA PRO A 149 -6.98 -19.47 1.31
C PRO A 149 -6.40 -19.84 -0.06
N SER A 150 -7.05 -20.76 -0.78
CA SER A 150 -6.68 -21.09 -2.16
C SER A 150 -6.76 -19.85 -3.07
N LEU A 151 -6.01 -19.85 -4.16
CA LEU A 151 -5.97 -18.72 -5.09
C LEU A 151 -7.36 -18.36 -5.65
N ASP A 152 -8.21 -19.36 -5.91
CA ASP A 152 -9.59 -19.16 -6.34
C ASP A 152 -10.43 -18.38 -5.31
N ILE A 153 -10.29 -18.72 -4.02
CA ILE A 153 -10.97 -18.01 -2.93
C ILE A 153 -10.36 -16.60 -2.76
N GLN A 154 -9.03 -16.45 -2.84
CA GLN A 154 -8.39 -15.14 -2.82
C GLN A 154 -8.97 -14.22 -3.91
N ASN A 155 -9.12 -14.74 -5.14
CA ASN A 155 -9.72 -14.00 -6.26
C ASN A 155 -11.18 -13.64 -5.99
N LYS A 156 -11.99 -14.55 -5.44
CA LYS A 156 -13.38 -14.27 -5.05
C LYS A 156 -13.47 -13.15 -4.00
N ILE A 157 -12.62 -13.20 -2.98
CA ILE A 157 -12.55 -12.16 -1.93
C ILE A 157 -12.17 -10.82 -2.55
N VAL A 158 -11.09 -10.77 -3.34
CA VAL A 158 -10.62 -9.56 -4.02
C VAL A 158 -11.72 -8.97 -4.90
N ASN A 159 -12.36 -9.79 -5.73
CA ASN A 159 -13.43 -9.34 -6.63
C ASN A 159 -14.61 -8.74 -5.85
N ASN A 160 -15.00 -9.35 -4.74
CA ASN A 160 -16.08 -8.81 -3.90
C ASN A 160 -15.72 -7.45 -3.29
N ILE A 161 -14.49 -7.30 -2.79
CA ILE A 161 -14.01 -6.03 -2.23
C ILE A 161 -13.98 -4.95 -3.33
N GLU A 162 -13.44 -5.26 -4.51
CA GLU A 162 -13.36 -4.30 -5.62
C GLU A 162 -14.75 -3.91 -6.16
N LEU A 163 -15.72 -4.83 -6.15
CA LEU A 163 -17.10 -4.51 -6.50
C LEU A 163 -17.72 -3.51 -5.50
N ILE A 164 -17.43 -3.68 -4.21
CA ILE A 164 -17.88 -2.76 -3.15
C ILE A 164 -17.21 -1.39 -3.35
N ASP A 165 -15.90 -1.34 -3.55
CA ASP A 165 -15.16 -0.09 -3.78
C ASP A 165 -15.66 0.65 -5.02
N LYS A 166 -15.93 -0.08 -6.11
CA LYS A 166 -16.52 0.49 -7.33
C LYS A 166 -17.92 1.05 -7.06
N LYS A 167 -18.73 0.37 -6.24
CA LYS A 167 -20.06 0.84 -5.87
C LYS A 167 -19.98 2.11 -5.03
N ILE A 168 -19.06 2.16 -4.05
CA ILE A 168 -18.81 3.35 -3.24
C ILE A 168 -18.43 4.53 -4.14
N LEU A 169 -17.47 4.34 -5.05
CA LEU A 169 -17.05 5.40 -5.99
C LEU A 169 -18.21 5.94 -6.82
N CYS A 170 -19.05 5.06 -7.36
CA CYS A 170 -20.21 5.45 -8.17
C CYS A 170 -21.22 6.29 -7.36
N GLU A 171 -21.52 5.87 -6.12
CA GLU A 171 -22.44 6.62 -5.26
C GLU A 171 -21.84 7.96 -4.80
N THR A 172 -20.53 8.03 -4.53
CA THR A 172 -19.86 9.30 -4.21
C THR A 172 -19.96 10.28 -5.38
N GLN A 173 -19.65 9.86 -6.61
CA GLN A 173 -19.78 10.71 -7.79
C GLN A 173 -21.23 11.18 -8.03
N LYS A 174 -22.21 10.32 -7.75
CA LYS A 174 -23.63 10.68 -7.85
C LYS A 174 -24.00 11.73 -6.80
N LEU A 175 -23.53 11.57 -5.56
CA LEU A 175 -23.76 12.52 -4.48
C LEU A 175 -23.14 13.89 -4.79
N ASP A 176 -21.94 13.93 -5.36
CA ASP A 176 -21.26 15.16 -5.75
C ASP A 176 -22.07 15.92 -6.81
N LYS A 177 -22.52 15.22 -7.87
CA LYS A 177 -23.38 15.81 -8.91
C LYS A 177 -24.71 16.34 -8.38
N LEU A 178 -25.36 15.59 -7.48
CA LEU A 178 -26.60 16.04 -6.84
C LEU A 178 -26.36 17.28 -5.96
N SER A 179 -25.21 17.35 -5.31
CA SER A 179 -24.82 18.51 -4.50
C SER A 179 -24.56 19.75 -5.35
N GLU A 180 -23.93 19.58 -6.53
CA GLU A 180 -23.76 20.66 -7.51
C GLU A 180 -25.10 21.13 -8.09
N LEU A 181 -25.97 20.20 -8.50
CA LEU A 181 -27.30 20.53 -9.01
C LEU A 181 -28.12 21.30 -7.98
N LYS A 182 -28.12 20.85 -6.72
CA LYS A 182 -28.79 21.56 -5.63
C LYS A 182 -28.26 22.99 -5.48
N LYS A 183 -26.93 23.19 -5.55
CA LYS A 183 -26.33 24.53 -5.47
C LYS A 183 -26.81 25.43 -6.60
N GLY A 184 -26.84 24.93 -7.83
CA GLY A 184 -27.36 25.68 -8.99
C GLY A 184 -28.83 26.07 -8.82
N LEU A 185 -29.69 25.10 -8.48
CA LEU A 185 -31.12 25.37 -8.28
C LEU A 185 -31.40 26.37 -7.15
N MET A 186 -30.62 26.36 -6.06
CA MET A 186 -30.76 27.34 -5.00
C MET A 186 -30.31 28.75 -5.43
N GLN A 187 -29.35 28.88 -6.33
CA GLN A 187 -28.94 30.17 -6.88
C GLN A 187 -30.05 30.77 -7.76
N ASP A 188 -30.71 29.93 -8.55
CA ASP A 188 -31.82 30.35 -9.43
C ASP A 188 -33.10 30.73 -8.65
N MET A 189 -33.26 30.26 -7.40
CA MET A 189 -34.45 30.53 -6.59
C MET A 189 -34.53 31.94 -5.98
N PHE A 190 -33.41 32.66 -5.88
CA PHE A 190 -33.34 33.99 -5.26
C PHE A 190 -33.06 35.10 -6.27
N VAL A 191 -33.38 34.87 -7.54
CA VAL A 191 -33.37 35.85 -8.64
C VAL A 191 -34.79 36.30 -8.97
#